data_AF-A0A1X2GMS6-F1
#
_entry.id   AF-A0A1X2GMS6-F1
#
_cell.length_a   1.000
_cell.length_b   1.000
_cell.length_c   1.000
_cell.angle_alpha   90.00
_cell.angle_beta   90.00
_cell.angle_gamma   90.00
#
_symmetry.space_group_name_H-M   'P 1'
#
loop_
_entity.id
_entity.type
_entity.pdbx_description
1 polymer ?
#
loop_
_entity_poly.entity_id
_entity_poly.type
_entity_poly.pdbx_seq_one_letter_code
_entity_poly.pdbx_strand_id
1 'polypeptide(L)'
;MGRLARKRNHNNKREIYRKSRTRNYRRDLDQIHDDVKPENAAKLNAQDIDTDLPGMAQHYCVECARYFINQEAMDVHTKGKLHKRRIKQLKEEPYTQAEADAAAGISKADNGKPGGRALVGMDVEMTE
;
A
#
# COMPACT_ATOMS: atom_id res chain seq x y z
N MET A 1 12.20 12.64 51.19
CA MET A 1 11.86 13.42 49.97
C MET A 1 11.29 12.47 48.92
N GLY A 2 9.99 12.15 48.99
CA GLY A 2 9.32 11.25 48.03
C GLY A 2 8.86 11.98 46.77
N ARG A 3 8.86 11.31 45.61
CA ARG A 3 8.30 11.88 44.38
C ARG A 3 6.78 12.04 44.53
N LEU A 4 6.26 13.26 44.37
CA LEU A 4 4.82 13.51 44.28
C LEU A 4 4.23 12.74 43.08
N ALA A 5 3.13 12.03 43.30
CA ALA A 5 2.41 11.34 42.25
C ALA A 5 1.92 12.35 41.18
N ARG A 6 2.10 12.02 39.90
CA ARG A 6 1.61 12.87 38.81
C ARG A 6 0.08 12.90 38.81
N LYS A 7 -0.51 14.07 38.57
CA LYS A 7 -1.98 14.27 38.57
C LYS A 7 -2.72 13.51 37.45
N ARG A 8 -2.03 13.15 36.36
CA ARG A 8 -2.58 12.38 35.23
C ARG A 8 -1.82 11.07 35.08
N ASN A 9 -2.37 9.99 35.65
CA ASN A 9 -1.80 8.64 35.58
C ASN A 9 -2.43 7.76 34.49
N HIS A 10 -3.44 8.26 33.78
CA HIS A 10 -4.05 7.50 32.69
C HIS A 10 -3.11 7.47 31.48
N ASN A 11 -2.63 6.27 31.16
CA ASN A 11 -1.94 5.99 29.92
C ASN A 11 -3.01 5.69 28.88
N ASN A 12 -3.08 6.46 27.79
CA ASN A 12 -4.13 6.38 26.74
C ASN A 12 -4.14 5.07 25.92
N LYS A 13 -3.89 3.92 26.55
CA LYS A 13 -3.86 2.57 25.99
C LYS A 13 -5.15 2.24 25.23
N ARG A 14 -6.30 2.65 25.77
CA ARG A 14 -7.61 2.45 25.12
C ARG A 14 -7.70 3.15 23.76
N GLU A 15 -7.13 4.34 23.63
CA GLU A 15 -7.14 5.11 22.38
C GLU A 15 -6.21 4.50 21.35
N ILE A 16 -5.01 4.07 21.78
CA ILE A 16 -4.05 3.36 20.92
C ILE A 16 -4.69 2.10 20.35
N TYR A 17 -5.32 1.28 21.21
CA TYR A 17 -6.02 0.07 20.76
C TYR A 17 -7.18 0.37 19.81
N ARG A 18 -7.95 1.44 20.04
CA ARG A 18 -9.05 1.85 19.14
C ARG A 18 -8.53 2.28 17.77
N LYS A 19 -7.36 2.91 17.72
CA LYS A 19 -6.74 3.36 16.47
C LYS A 19 -6.21 2.18 15.64
N SER A 20 -5.68 1.15 16.29
CA SER A 20 -5.11 -0.04 15.63
C SER A 20 -6.15 -1.11 15.28
N ARG A 21 -7.45 -0.85 15.40
CA ARG A 21 -8.49 -1.81 15.01
C ARG A 21 -8.54 -1.96 13.49
N THR A 22 -8.86 -3.16 13.03
CA THR A 22 -9.01 -3.52 11.61
C THR A 22 -10.00 -2.63 10.85
N ARG A 23 -11.11 -2.23 11.48
CA ARG A 23 -12.08 -1.29 10.87
C ARG A 23 -11.51 0.10 10.51
N ASN A 24 -10.40 0.49 11.13
CA ASN A 24 -9.71 1.77 10.91
C ASN A 24 -8.39 1.58 10.15
N TYR A 25 -8.15 0.37 9.64
CA TYR A 25 -6.93 0.03 8.94
C TYR A 25 -6.82 0.82 7.64
N ARG A 26 -5.60 1.13 7.25
CA ARG A 26 -5.29 1.88 6.03
C ARG A 26 -4.57 0.96 5.06
N ARG A 27 -4.44 1.38 3.79
CA ARG A 27 -3.61 0.65 2.82
C ARG A 27 -2.19 0.47 3.34
N ASP A 28 -1.66 -0.72 3.09
CA ASP A 28 -0.31 -1.12 3.46
C ASP A 28 0.74 -0.53 2.51
N LEU A 29 2.00 -0.55 2.95
CA LEU A 29 3.10 0.02 2.18
C LEU A 29 3.35 -0.75 0.87
N ASP A 30 3.31 -2.07 0.92
CA ASP A 30 3.45 -2.95 -0.25
C ASP A 30 2.36 -2.72 -1.29
N GLN A 31 1.09 -2.57 -0.87
CA GLN A 31 -0.02 -2.20 -1.74
C GLN A 31 0.20 -0.83 -2.39
N ILE A 32 0.72 0.15 -1.62
CA ILE A 32 1.01 1.49 -2.14
C ILE A 32 2.16 1.45 -3.15
N HIS A 33 3.15 0.56 -3.00
CA HIS A 33 4.19 0.37 -4.00
C HIS A 33 3.63 -0.06 -5.36
N ASP A 34 2.61 -0.91 -5.37
CA ASP A 34 1.89 -1.29 -6.59
C ASP A 34 1.07 -0.13 -7.16
N ASP A 35 0.44 0.68 -6.30
CA ASP A 35 -0.34 1.86 -6.70
C ASP A 35 0.54 2.96 -7.33
N VAL A 36 1.80 3.10 -6.88
CA VAL A 36 2.75 4.12 -7.37
C VAL A 36 3.23 3.82 -8.79
N LYS A 37 3.09 2.58 -9.28
CA LYS A 37 3.42 2.22 -10.65
C LYS A 37 2.63 3.10 -11.63
N PRO A 38 3.24 3.57 -12.74
CA PRO A 38 2.66 4.62 -13.58
C PRO A 38 1.29 4.25 -14.16
N GLU A 39 1.07 2.96 -14.45
CA GLU A 39 -0.21 2.44 -14.95
C GLU A 39 -1.35 2.59 -13.94
N ASN A 40 -1.06 2.32 -12.67
CA ASN A 40 -2.04 2.40 -11.58
C ASN A 40 -2.19 3.83 -11.09
N ALA A 41 -1.08 4.58 -11.00
CA ALA A 41 -1.09 5.98 -10.60
C ALA A 41 -1.94 6.83 -11.55
N ALA A 42 -1.85 6.60 -12.87
CA ALA A 42 -2.68 7.30 -13.85
C ALA A 42 -4.18 7.05 -13.61
N LYS A 43 -4.57 5.79 -13.38
CA LYS A 43 -5.96 5.41 -13.08
C LYS A 43 -6.45 6.01 -11.76
N LEU A 44 -5.61 5.99 -10.72
CA LEU A 44 -5.95 6.51 -9.40
C LEU A 44 -6.02 8.04 -9.34
N ASN A 45 -5.32 8.74 -10.24
CA ASN A 45 -5.41 10.19 -10.37
C ASN A 45 -6.61 10.60 -11.24
N ALA A 46 -6.98 9.77 -12.23
CA ALA A 46 -8.12 10.00 -13.12
C ALA A 46 -9.36 9.21 -12.66
N GLN A 47 -9.70 9.30 -11.37
CA GLN A 47 -10.91 8.67 -10.85
C GLN A 47 -12.17 9.41 -11.30
N ASP A 48 -13.25 8.65 -11.45
CA ASP A 48 -14.58 9.22 -11.68
C ASP A 48 -15.06 10.00 -10.45
N ILE A 49 -15.99 10.93 -10.70
CA ILE A 49 -16.54 11.79 -9.66
C ILE A 49 -17.42 10.95 -8.72
N ASP A 50 -16.95 10.76 -7.48
CA ASP A 50 -17.67 10.07 -6.43
C ASP A 50 -18.12 11.05 -5.33
N THR A 51 -19.43 11.16 -5.11
CA THR A 51 -20.02 12.08 -4.14
C THR A 51 -19.81 11.68 -2.67
N ASP A 52 -19.51 10.42 -2.40
CA ASP A 52 -19.32 9.93 -1.03
C ASP A 52 -17.91 10.24 -0.50
N LEU A 53 -16.97 10.54 -1.40
CA LEU A 53 -15.58 10.83 -1.08
C LEU A 53 -15.29 12.33 -0.94
N PRO A 54 -14.35 12.72 -0.05
CA PRO A 54 -13.91 14.11 0.06
C PRO A 54 -13.39 14.64 -1.28
N GLY A 55 -13.79 15.86 -1.65
CA GLY A 55 -13.32 16.50 -2.89
C GLY A 55 -13.73 15.76 -4.16
N MET A 56 -14.84 15.01 -4.10
CA MET A 56 -15.38 14.26 -5.24
C MET A 56 -14.38 13.25 -5.84
N ALA A 57 -13.51 12.70 -5.00
CA ALA A 57 -12.38 11.83 -5.36
C ALA A 57 -11.28 12.46 -6.25
N GLN A 58 -11.43 13.71 -6.70
CA GLN A 58 -10.52 14.37 -7.65
C GLN A 58 -9.16 14.70 -7.04
N HIS A 59 -9.10 14.98 -5.74
CA HIS A 59 -7.87 15.38 -5.05
C HIS A 59 -7.29 14.22 -4.23
N TYR A 60 -6.61 13.30 -4.90
CA TYR A 60 -6.05 12.10 -4.29
C TYR A 60 -4.51 12.11 -4.23
N CYS A 61 -3.95 11.72 -3.08
CA CYS A 61 -2.52 11.47 -2.94
C CYS A 61 -2.26 9.95 -2.94
N VAL A 62 -1.63 9.46 -4.02
CA VAL A 62 -1.32 8.03 -4.23
C VAL A 62 -0.44 7.48 -3.11
N GLU A 63 0.64 8.18 -2.78
CA GLU A 63 1.64 7.70 -1.81
C GLU A 63 1.10 7.55 -0.38
N CYS A 64 0.12 8.38 -0.01
CA CYS A 64 -0.46 8.38 1.33
C CYS A 64 -1.85 7.75 1.38
N ALA A 65 -2.38 7.29 0.24
CA ALA A 65 -3.72 6.73 0.06
C ALA A 65 -4.81 7.56 0.76
N ARG A 66 -4.87 8.87 0.44
CA ARG A 66 -5.77 9.82 1.11
C ARG A 66 -6.39 10.81 0.13
N TYR A 67 -7.70 11.00 0.28
CA TYR A 67 -8.48 12.05 -0.38
C TYR A 67 -8.43 13.38 0.39
N PHE A 68 -8.41 14.47 -0.36
CA PHE A 68 -8.45 15.85 0.12
C PHE A 68 -9.65 16.58 -0.45
N ILE A 69 -10.02 17.69 0.19
CA ILE A 69 -11.22 18.45 -0.17
C ILE A 69 -10.95 19.35 -1.39
N ASN A 70 -9.79 20.02 -1.42
CA ASN A 70 -9.37 20.97 -2.46
C ASN A 70 -7.89 20.75 -2.82
N GLN A 71 -7.47 21.30 -3.97
CA GLN A 71 -6.07 21.27 -4.43
C GLN A 71 -5.09 21.93 -3.45
N GLU A 72 -5.44 23.07 -2.84
CA GLU A 72 -4.57 23.76 -1.86
C GLU A 72 -4.21 22.86 -0.66
N ALA A 73 -5.17 22.06 -0.19
CA ALA A 73 -4.95 21.13 0.92
C ALA A 73 -4.01 19.99 0.52
N MET A 74 -4.07 19.55 -0.75
CA MET A 74 -3.13 18.58 -1.32
C MET A 74 -1.73 19.17 -1.42
N ASP A 75 -1.59 20.42 -1.88
CA ASP A 75 -0.29 21.09 -1.99
C ASP A 75 0.38 21.33 -0.63
N VAL A 76 -0.40 21.65 0.41
CA VAL A 76 0.12 21.75 1.78
C VAL A 76 0.54 20.36 2.29
N HIS A 77 -0.21 19.31 1.95
CA HIS A 77 0.13 17.94 2.33
C HIS A 77 1.45 17.48 1.73
N THR A 78 1.69 17.71 0.43
CA THR A 78 2.92 17.29 -0.26
C THR A 78 4.16 17.97 0.30
N LYS A 79 4.04 19.25 0.72
CA LYS A 79 5.12 19.98 1.39
C LYS A 79 5.40 19.49 2.82
N GLY A 80 4.45 18.80 3.44
CA GLY A 80 4.48 18.35 4.83
C GLY A 80 5.49 17.23 5.13
N LYS A 81 5.94 17.16 6.39
CA LYS A 81 6.92 16.16 6.85
C LYS A 81 6.42 14.71 6.73
N LEU A 82 5.12 14.49 6.93
CA LEU A 82 4.52 13.15 6.88
C LEU A 82 4.62 12.54 5.47
N HIS A 83 4.32 13.33 4.45
CA HIS A 83 4.41 12.92 3.05
C HIS A 83 5.88 12.68 2.67
N LYS A 84 6.78 13.61 2.99
CA LYS A 84 8.23 13.42 2.76
C LYS A 84 8.80 12.18 3.45
N ARG A 85 8.29 11.80 4.62
CA ARG A 85 8.67 10.54 5.28
C ARG A 85 8.13 9.32 4.52
N ARG A 86 6.92 9.40 3.99
CA ARG A 86 6.33 8.33 3.17
C ARG A 86 7.11 8.11 1.89
N ILE A 87 7.46 9.18 1.16
CA ILE A 87 8.33 9.09 -0.03
C ILE A 87 9.64 8.38 0.31
N LYS A 88 10.26 8.69 1.45
CA LYS A 88 11.49 8.02 1.87
C LYS A 88 11.29 6.52 2.09
N GLN A 89 10.17 6.12 2.71
CA GLN A 89 9.83 4.71 2.90
C GLN A 89 9.57 4.01 1.55
N LEU A 90 8.88 4.67 0.62
CA LEU A 90 8.58 4.12 -0.71
C LEU A 90 9.79 4.04 -1.65
N LYS A 91 10.95 4.56 -1.25
CA LYS A 91 12.21 4.37 -1.99
C LYS A 91 12.88 3.04 -1.67
N GLU A 92 12.58 2.47 -0.51
CA GLU A 92 13.08 1.16 -0.10
C GLU A 92 12.20 0.08 -0.74
N GLU A 93 12.76 -1.09 -1.00
CA GLU A 93 11.98 -2.20 -1.55
C GLU A 93 10.97 -2.69 -0.49
N PRO A 94 9.70 -2.94 -0.85
CA PRO A 94 8.72 -3.42 0.10
C PRO A 94 9.09 -4.81 0.60
N TYR A 95 8.99 -5.01 1.91
CA TYR A 95 9.15 -6.33 2.50
C TYR A 95 8.05 -7.28 2.03
N THR A 96 8.43 -8.43 1.49
CA THR A 96 7.47 -9.43 0.98
C THR A 96 7.51 -10.71 1.79
N GLN A 97 6.41 -11.48 1.74
CA GLN A 97 6.37 -12.79 2.40
C GLN A 97 7.46 -13.74 1.88
N ALA A 98 7.81 -13.66 0.59
CA ALA A 98 8.87 -14.48 0.01
C ALA A 98 10.24 -14.20 0.64
N GLU A 99 10.50 -12.94 1.01
CA GLU A 99 11.71 -12.55 1.73
C GLU A 99 11.71 -13.10 3.16
N ALA A 100 10.55 -13.08 3.84
CA ALA A 100 10.38 -13.69 5.15
C ALA A 100 10.64 -15.21 5.13
N ASP A 101 10.08 -15.90 4.14
CA ASP A 101 10.24 -17.34 3.96
C ASP A 101 11.71 -17.69 3.65
N ALA A 102 12.37 -16.92 2.77
CA ALA A 102 13.79 -17.08 2.46
C ALA A 102 14.67 -16.87 3.71
N ALA A 103 14.38 -15.86 4.54
CA ALA A 103 15.08 -15.62 5.80
C ALA A 103 14.86 -16.73 6.83
N ALA A 104 13.69 -17.39 6.80
CA ALA A 104 13.38 -18.56 7.60
C ALA A 104 14.02 -19.86 7.05
N GLY A 105 14.73 -19.80 5.92
CA GLY A 105 15.34 -20.96 5.25
C GLY A 105 14.35 -21.80 4.43
N ILE A 106 13.14 -21.28 4.18
CA ILE A 106 12.15 -21.87 3.30
C ILE A 106 12.40 -21.30 1.90
N SER A 107 13.22 -21.98 1.11
CA SER A 107 13.43 -21.59 -0.29
C SER A 107 12.20 -21.94 -1.14
N LYS A 108 11.94 -21.14 -2.17
CA LYS A 108 11.02 -21.54 -3.24
C LYS A 108 11.52 -22.86 -3.82
N ALA A 109 10.62 -23.82 -4.05
CA ALA A 109 10.99 -25.09 -4.64
C ALA A 109 11.66 -24.84 -6.00
N ASP A 110 12.94 -25.22 -6.15
CA ASP A 110 13.70 -25.23 -7.41
C ASP A 110 13.20 -26.31 -8.39
N ASN A 111 12.06 -26.91 -8.10
CA ASN A 111 11.31 -27.73 -9.04
C ASN A 111 10.74 -26.75 -10.08
N GLY A 112 11.52 -26.48 -11.14
CA GLY A 112 11.11 -25.64 -12.27
C GLY A 112 9.68 -25.97 -12.74
N LYS A 113 9.02 -25.02 -13.43
CA LYS A 113 7.61 -25.11 -13.87
C LYS A 113 7.21 -26.58 -14.10
N PRO A 114 6.31 -27.17 -13.28
CA PRO A 114 5.94 -28.57 -13.43
C PRO A 114 5.53 -28.76 -14.89
N GLY A 115 6.25 -29.65 -15.58
CA GLY A 115 6.28 -29.74 -17.03
C GLY A 115 4.89 -29.86 -17.63
N GLY A 116 4.30 -28.72 -17.97
CA GLY A 116 3.19 -28.63 -18.89
C GLY A 116 3.77 -28.90 -20.27
N ARG A 117 3.62 -30.15 -20.72
CA ARG A 117 3.85 -30.60 -22.09
C ARG A 117 3.43 -29.49 -23.05
N ALA A 118 4.40 -28.82 -23.67
CA ALA A 118 4.11 -27.89 -24.75
C ALA A 118 3.44 -28.73 -25.85
N LEU A 119 2.14 -28.50 -26.08
CA LEU A 119 1.46 -29.02 -27.25
C LEU A 119 2.15 -28.36 -28.44
N VAL A 120 3.09 -29.09 -29.05
CA VAL A 120 3.59 -28.78 -30.38
C VAL A 120 2.35 -28.79 -31.27
N GLY A 121 1.98 -27.63 -31.81
CA GLY A 121 0.93 -27.53 -32.82
C GLY A 121 1.28 -28.45 -33.98
N MET A 122 0.49 -29.51 -34.14
CA MET A 122 0.45 -30.28 -35.37
C MET A 122 -0.50 -29.56 -36.31
N ASP A 123 0.03 -28.63 -37.09
CA ASP A 123 -0.66 -28.16 -38.28
C ASP A 123 -0.52 -29.27 -39.35
N VAL A 124 -1.55 -30.11 -39.45
CA VAL A 124 -1.77 -30.98 -40.61
C VAL A 124 -2.88 -30.32 -41.43
N GLU A 125 -2.50 -29.41 -42.32
CA GLU A 125 -3.40 -28.98 -43.40
C GLU A 125 -3.54 -30.15 -44.39
N MET A 126 -4.71 -30.78 -44.35
CA MET A 126 -5.17 -31.74 -45.35
C MET A 126 -5.43 -31.00 -46.66
N THR A 127 -4.76 -31.44 -47.71
CA THR A 127 -5.02 -31.08 -49.11
C THR A 127 -6.45 -31.41 -49.54
N GLU A 128 -7.09 -30.48 -50.26
CA GLU A 128 -7.73 -30.71 -51.56
C GLU A 128 -7.43 -29.53 -52.49
#